data_AF-A0A8K0JT30-F1
#
_entry.id   AF-A0A8K0JT30-F1
#
_cell.length_a   1.000
_cell.length_b   1.000
_cell.length_c   1.000
_cell.angle_alpha   90.00
_cell.angle_beta   90.00
_cell.angle_gamma   90.00
#
_symmetry.space_group_name_H-M   'P 1'
#
loop_
_entity.id
_entity.type
_entity.pdbx_description
1 polymer ?
#
loop_
_entity_poly.entity_id
_entity_poly.type
_entity_poly.pdbx_seq_one_letter_code
_entity_poly.pdbx_strand_id
1 'polypeptide(L)'
;MTVLEGIVTKAGVMGKTVTVTVSRKVVHPILLKEMKRHKKFLVHDEHEQARLDDRVTIQLGKPQSKRKSFYLTQIHSRGSALVTPSTVVAGAVAPEQQESEILKQVELAEKSMGTEGFEKQERRRKEEEREQKVLEKMGIQSEA
;
A
#
# COMPACT_ATOMS: atom_id res chain seq x y z
N MET A 1 22.38 -16.36 19.43
CA MET A 1 21.26 -16.74 18.52
C MET A 1 21.79 -16.78 17.10
N THR A 2 21.45 -17.80 16.31
CA THR A 2 21.85 -17.88 14.89
C THR A 2 20.79 -17.22 14.03
N VAL A 3 21.19 -16.18 13.30
CA VAL A 3 20.32 -15.36 12.46
C VAL A 3 20.71 -15.56 11.00
N LEU A 4 19.72 -15.73 10.12
CA LEU A 4 19.92 -15.87 8.68
C LEU A 4 19.09 -14.83 7.95
N GLU A 5 19.63 -14.34 6.84
CA GLU A 5 18.94 -13.39 5.96
C GLU A 5 18.59 -14.07 4.64
N GLY A 6 17.43 -13.73 4.09
CA GLY A 6 16.97 -14.30 2.84
C GLY A 6 15.85 -13.51 2.20
N ILE A 7 15.41 -14.01 1.05
CA ILE A 7 14.31 -13.44 0.27
C ILE A 7 13.12 -14.40 0.34
N VAL A 8 11.93 -13.86 0.53
CA VAL A 8 10.68 -14.63 0.51
C VAL A 8 10.37 -15.07 -0.92
N THR A 9 10.32 -16.39 -1.15
CA THR A 9 10.02 -16.98 -2.47
C THR A 9 8.56 -17.38 -2.61
N LYS A 10 7.91 -17.78 -1.50
CA LYS A 10 6.48 -18.16 -1.49
C LYS A 10 5.82 -17.63 -0.23
N ALA A 11 4.76 -16.86 -0.41
CA ALA A 11 3.85 -16.37 0.61
C ALA A 11 2.40 -16.62 0.15
N GLY A 12 1.47 -16.82 1.08
CA GLY A 12 0.02 -16.97 0.79
C GLY A 12 -0.44 -18.34 0.28
N VAL A 13 0.45 -19.31 0.04
CA VAL A 13 0.07 -20.68 -0.40
C VAL A 13 -0.28 -21.58 0.80
N MET A 14 0.35 -21.34 1.95
CA MET A 14 0.16 -22.13 3.17
C MET A 14 -0.09 -21.19 4.34
N GLY A 15 -1.00 -21.56 5.24
CA GLY A 15 -1.28 -20.78 6.43
C GLY A 15 -0.07 -20.69 7.37
N LYS A 16 0.14 -19.50 7.93
CA LYS A 16 1.16 -19.15 8.94
C LYS A 16 2.60 -19.53 8.55
N THR A 17 2.86 -19.78 7.27
CA THR A 17 4.09 -20.42 6.79
C THR A 17 4.61 -19.73 5.54
N VAL A 18 5.88 -19.34 5.58
CA VAL A 18 6.55 -18.65 4.47
C VAL A 18 7.76 -19.46 4.03
N THR A 19 8.02 -19.51 2.73
CA THR A 19 9.25 -20.13 2.20
C THR A 19 10.28 -19.05 1.92
N VAL A 20 11.39 -19.10 2.66
CA VAL A 20 12.50 -18.15 2.51
C VAL A 20 13.69 -18.85 1.86
N THR A 21 14.25 -18.23 0.82
CA THR A 21 15.49 -18.70 0.20
C THR A 21 16.66 -17.92 0.78
N VAL A 22 17.56 -18.64 1.45
CA VAL A 22 18.82 -18.10 1.98
C VAL A 22 19.94 -18.43 1.00
N SER A 23 20.65 -17.39 0.55
CA SER A 23 21.83 -17.53 -0.28
C SER A 23 23.10 -17.46 0.56
N ARG A 24 24.02 -18.41 0.40
CA ARG A 24 25.36 -18.37 0.99
C ARG A 24 26.41 -18.47 -0.09
N LYS A 25 27.53 -17.76 0.09
CA LYS A 25 28.73 -17.94 -0.73
C LYS A 25 29.51 -19.13 -0.17
N VAL A 26 29.87 -20.07 -1.03
CA VAL A 26 30.69 -21.24 -0.70
C VAL A 26 31.76 -21.37 -1.77
N VAL A 27 33.00 -21.55 -1.35
CA VAL A 27 34.12 -21.78 -2.25
C VAL A 27 34.13 -23.25 -2.68
N HIS A 28 34.27 -23.52 -3.98
CA HIS A 28 34.46 -24.89 -4.44
C HIS A 28 35.82 -25.42 -3.97
N PRO A 29 35.91 -26.62 -3.35
CA PRO A 29 37.12 -27.05 -2.65
C PRO A 29 38.36 -27.20 -3.55
N ILE A 30 38.19 -27.64 -4.80
CA ILE A 30 39.31 -27.87 -5.73
C ILE A 30 39.68 -26.59 -6.49
N LEU A 31 38.72 -26.01 -7.20
CA LEU A 31 38.94 -24.86 -8.09
C LEU A 31 39.01 -23.50 -7.38
N LEU A 32 38.70 -23.44 -6.08
CA LEU A 32 38.62 -22.20 -5.29
C LEU A 32 37.70 -21.09 -5.86
N LYS A 33 36.83 -21.45 -6.81
CA LYS A 33 35.82 -20.54 -7.37
C LYS A 33 34.72 -20.27 -6.35
N GLU A 34 34.39 -19.00 -6.14
CA GLU A 34 33.23 -18.62 -5.32
C GLU A 34 31.92 -19.01 -6.02
N MET A 35 31.09 -19.78 -5.33
CA MET A 35 29.77 -20.22 -5.82
C MET A 35 28.67 -19.81 -4.85
N LYS A 36 27.54 -19.33 -5.38
CA LYS A 36 26.33 -19.10 -4.58
C LYS A 36 25.56 -20.41 -4.42
N ARG A 37 25.26 -20.80 -3.19
CA ARG A 37 24.36 -21.92 -2.87
C ARG A 37 23.10 -21.38 -2.22
N HIS A 38 21.97 -21.92 -2.64
CA HIS A 38 20.66 -21.55 -2.12
C HIS A 38 20.08 -22.69 -1.30
N LYS A 39 19.52 -22.38 -0.12
CA LYS A 39 18.73 -23.32 0.68
C LYS A 39 17.40 -22.68 1.05
N LYS A 40 16.32 -23.44 0.88
CA LYS A 40 14.97 -23.01 1.23
C LYS A 40 14.65 -23.45 2.65
N PHE A 41 14.03 -22.54 3.40
CA PHE A 41 13.59 -22.77 4.77
C PHE A 41 12.09 -22.50 4.89
N LEU A 42 11.41 -23.32 5.70
CA LEU A 42 10.03 -23.07 6.09
C LEU A 42 10.04 -22.27 7.39
N VAL A 43 9.42 -21.10 7.34
CA VAL A 43 9.45 -20.11 8.41
C VAL A 43 8.06 -19.97 9.01
N HIS A 44 8.00 -19.90 10.33
CA HIS A 44 6.81 -19.60 11.10
C HIS A 44 6.58 -18.10 11.17
N ASP A 45 5.39 -17.70 10.74
CA ASP A 45 4.87 -16.34 10.82
C ASP A 45 3.43 -16.46 11.31
N GLU A 46 3.16 -16.02 12.53
CA GLU A 46 1.83 -16.14 13.16
C GLU A 46 0.82 -15.17 12.55
N HIS A 47 1.32 -14.02 12.09
CA HIS A 47 0.50 -12.89 11.65
C HIS A 47 0.47 -12.75 10.12
N GLU A 48 1.13 -13.65 9.39
CA GLU A 48 1.19 -13.64 7.92
C GLU A 48 1.61 -12.28 7.34
N GLN A 49 2.59 -11.64 7.99
CA GLN A 49 3.05 -10.29 7.64
C GLN A 49 3.96 -10.28 6.41
N ALA A 50 4.69 -11.37 6.15
CA ALA A 50 5.66 -11.41 5.06
C ALA A 50 4.99 -11.57 3.69
N ARG A 51 5.39 -10.73 2.73
CA ARG A 51 4.93 -10.76 1.35
C ARG A 51 5.97 -11.39 0.43
N LEU A 52 5.59 -11.63 -0.82
CA LEU A 52 6.51 -12.08 -1.85
C LEU A 52 7.62 -11.04 -2.05
N ASP A 53 8.84 -11.53 -2.30
CA ASP A 53 10.05 -10.72 -2.57
C ASP A 53 10.53 -9.81 -1.43
N ASP A 54 9.97 -9.97 -0.23
CA ASP A 54 10.48 -9.28 0.96
C ASP A 54 11.87 -9.78 1.36
N ARG A 55 12.74 -8.86 1.79
CA ARG A 55 13.99 -9.20 2.46
C ARG A 55 13.74 -9.36 3.94
N VAL A 56 13.99 -10.56 4.45
CA VAL A 56 13.64 -10.95 5.81
C VAL A 56 14.80 -11.57 6.56
N THR A 57 14.79 -11.35 7.87
CA THR A 57 15.63 -12.03 8.83
C THR A 57 14.85 -13.12 9.54
N ILE A 58 15.43 -14.31 9.57
CA ILE A 58 14.87 -15.49 10.21
C ILE A 58 15.80 -15.99 11.31
N GLN A 59 15.19 -16.47 12.40
CA GLN A 59 15.91 -17.01 13.55
C GLN A 59 15.53 -18.46 13.80
N LEU A 60 16.45 -19.24 14.35
CA LEU A 60 16.15 -20.57 14.86
C LEU A 60 15.31 -20.47 16.16
N GLY A 61 14.30 -21.31 16.32
CA GLY A 61 13.50 -21.39 17.54
C GLY A 61 12.94 -22.78 17.81
N LYS A 62 11.95 -22.89 18.70
CA LYS A 62 11.27 -24.16 19.00
C LYS A 62 10.62 -24.73 17.72
N PRO A 63 10.82 -26.02 17.39
CA PRO A 63 10.17 -26.61 16.22
C PRO A 63 8.65 -26.55 16.35
N GLN A 64 7.99 -25.91 15.38
CA GLN A 64 6.52 -25.93 15.24
C GLN A 64 6.05 -27.16 14.45
N SER A 65 6.94 -27.70 13.61
CA SER A 65 6.71 -28.92 12.82
C SER A 65 8.06 -29.55 12.45
N LYS A 66 8.04 -30.72 11.80
CA LYS A 66 9.24 -31.49 11.39
C LYS A 66 10.27 -30.67 10.59
N ARG A 67 9.82 -29.69 9.79
CA ARG A 67 10.69 -28.87 8.92
C ARG A 67 10.67 -27.38 9.24
N LYS A 68 9.78 -26.93 10.12
CA LYS A 68 9.48 -25.52 10.39
C LYS A 68 9.98 -25.15 11.79
N SER A 69 11.28 -24.95 11.88
CA SER A 69 12.01 -24.57 13.10
C SER A 69 12.54 -23.14 13.08
N PHE A 70 12.23 -22.38 12.02
CA PHE A 70 12.62 -21.00 11.85
C PHE A 70 11.43 -20.08 12.11
N TYR A 71 11.68 -18.92 12.71
CA TYR A 71 10.70 -17.86 12.97
C TYR A 71 11.08 -16.59 12.22
N LEU A 72 10.07 -15.85 11.79
CA LEU A 72 10.25 -14.52 11.22
C LEU A 72 10.55 -13.53 12.35
N THR A 73 11.67 -12.80 12.26
CA THR A 73 12.06 -11.81 13.28
C THR A 73 11.83 -10.40 12.78
N GLN A 74 12.36 -10.08 11.59
CA GLN A 74 12.37 -8.72 11.07
C GLN A 74 12.21 -8.73 9.54
N ILE A 75 11.43 -7.78 9.03
CA ILE A 75 11.30 -7.50 7.60
C ILE A 75 12.10 -6.22 7.33
N HIS A 76 13.14 -6.30 6.50
CA HIS A 76 14.05 -5.18 6.23
C HIS A 76 13.53 -4.26 5.14
N SER A 77 13.07 -4.86 4.04
CA SER A 77 12.62 -4.14 2.85
C SER A 77 11.44 -4.91 2.28
N ARG A 78 10.35 -4.18 2.06
CA ARG A 78 9.19 -4.73 1.36
C ARG A 78 9.48 -4.72 -0.14
N GLY A 79 9.29 -5.86 -0.80
CA GLY A 79 9.39 -5.96 -2.26
C GLY A 79 8.40 -4.98 -2.88
N SER A 80 8.87 -4.12 -3.79
CA SER A 80 8.06 -3.01 -4.28
C SER A 80 6.84 -3.53 -5.04
N ALA A 81 5.69 -3.53 -4.37
CA ALA A 81 4.46 -3.19 -5.06
C ALA A 81 4.57 -1.71 -5.47
N LEU A 82 4.03 -1.34 -6.63
CA LEU A 82 3.94 0.05 -7.06
C LEU A 82 3.22 0.88 -5.98
N VAL A 83 3.99 1.51 -5.10
CA VAL A 83 3.49 2.49 -4.14
C VAL A 83 3.76 3.83 -4.79
N THR A 84 2.69 4.48 -5.24
CA THR A 84 2.70 5.90 -5.60
C THR A 84 3.25 6.70 -4.41
N PRO A 85 4.32 7.49 -4.59
CA PRO A 85 4.92 8.25 -3.51
C PRO A 85 4.08 9.49 -3.23
N SER A 86 3.00 9.38 -2.48
CA SER A 86 2.30 10.55 -1.92
C SER A 86 2.04 10.46 -0.42
N THR A 87 2.51 9.43 0.28
CA THR A 87 2.35 9.39 1.75
C THR A 87 3.47 8.62 2.42
N VAL A 88 4.55 9.31 2.77
CA VAL A 88 5.46 8.91 3.85
C VAL A 88 5.83 10.15 4.64
N VAL A 89 5.37 10.22 5.90
CA VAL A 89 6.19 10.28 7.13
C VAL A 89 5.22 10.46 8.31
N ALA A 90 5.23 9.51 9.24
CA ALA A 90 5.48 9.72 10.68
C ALA A 90 4.84 8.57 11.48
N GLY A 91 5.66 7.84 12.23
CA GLY A 91 5.15 6.90 13.21
C GLY A 91 4.50 7.64 14.37
N ALA A 92 3.24 7.34 14.63
CA ALA A 92 2.57 7.36 15.92
C ALA A 92 1.11 6.95 15.68
N VAL A 93 0.63 5.98 16.45
CA VAL A 93 -0.75 5.87 16.98
C VAL A 93 -1.91 5.98 15.96
N ALA A 94 -2.61 4.84 15.79
CA ALA A 94 -4.03 4.69 15.44
C ALA A 94 -4.68 5.75 14.52
N PRO A 95 -4.96 5.44 13.24
CA PRO A 95 -5.67 6.33 12.35
C PRO A 95 -7.20 6.11 12.40
N GLU A 96 -7.77 5.84 13.58
CA GLU A 96 -9.24 5.73 13.72
C GLU A 96 -9.93 7.08 13.97
N GLN A 97 -9.17 8.16 14.18
CA GLN A 97 -9.74 9.46 14.56
C GLN A 97 -9.74 10.52 13.46
N GLN A 98 -8.98 10.32 12.37
CA GLN A 98 -8.83 11.32 11.30
C GLN A 98 -10.03 11.39 10.34
N GLU A 99 -10.83 10.33 10.25
CA GLU A 99 -12.06 10.33 9.45
C GLU A 99 -13.16 11.18 10.11
N SER A 100 -13.21 11.22 11.45
CA SER A 100 -14.23 11.96 12.19
C SER A 100 -14.01 13.48 12.24
N GLU A 101 -12.77 13.92 12.05
CA GLU A 101 -12.38 15.33 12.14
C GLU A 101 -12.53 16.06 10.80
N ILE A 102 -12.27 15.34 9.69
CA ILE A 102 -12.58 15.81 8.33
C ILE A 102 -14.10 15.94 8.14
N LEU A 103 -14.89 14.98 8.66
CA LEU A 103 -16.36 15.06 8.62
C LEU A 103 -16.91 16.22 9.45
N LYS A 104 -16.33 16.52 10.62
CA LYS A 104 -16.72 17.69 11.42
C LYS A 104 -16.37 19.03 10.77
N GLN A 105 -15.29 19.12 10.00
CA GLN A 105 -14.91 20.34 9.29
C GLN A 105 -15.74 20.56 8.02
N VAL A 106 -16.10 19.50 7.30
CA VAL A 106 -17.00 19.58 6.14
C VAL A 106 -18.43 19.92 6.59
N GLU A 107 -18.90 19.34 7.70
CA GLU A 107 -20.23 19.62 8.26
C GLU A 107 -20.35 21.05 8.84
N LEU A 108 -19.28 21.61 9.43
CA LEU A 108 -19.23 23.03 9.83
C LEU A 108 -19.12 24.00 8.63
N ALA A 109 -18.53 23.57 7.51
CA ALA A 109 -18.50 24.34 6.27
C ALA A 109 -19.87 24.38 5.57
N GLU A 110 -20.61 23.26 5.57
CA GLU A 110 -21.96 23.18 5.00
C GLU A 110 -23.00 23.95 5.86
N LYS A 111 -22.74 24.13 7.16
CA LYS A 111 -23.61 24.89 8.05
C LYS A 111 -23.42 26.41 7.98
N SER A 112 -22.36 26.90 7.32
CA SER A 112 -22.09 28.34 7.16
C SER A 112 -22.45 28.88 5.77
N MET A 113 -22.58 28.02 4.77
CA MET A 113 -23.08 28.37 3.45
C MET A 113 -24.55 27.95 3.35
N GLY A 114 -25.43 28.79 3.91
CA GLY A 114 -26.87 28.59 3.89
C GLY A 114 -27.41 28.24 2.49
N THR A 115 -28.51 27.49 2.47
CA THR A 115 -29.21 26.92 1.31
C THR A 115 -29.83 27.95 0.35
N GLU A 116 -29.26 29.15 0.23
CA GLU A 116 -29.75 30.22 -0.65
C GLU A 116 -28.78 30.55 -1.80
N GLY A 117 -27.56 29.98 -1.80
CA GLY A 117 -26.57 30.24 -2.85
C GLY A 117 -26.78 29.43 -4.14
N PHE A 118 -27.24 28.18 -4.01
CA PHE A 118 -27.33 27.25 -5.13
C PHE A 118 -28.55 27.50 -6.03
N GLU A 119 -29.71 27.85 -5.44
CA GLU A 119 -30.91 28.19 -6.22
C GLU A 119 -30.72 29.46 -7.06
N LYS A 120 -29.93 30.42 -6.58
CA LYS A 120 -29.68 31.69 -7.29
C LYS A 120 -28.75 31.49 -8.50
N GLN A 121 -27.82 30.54 -8.42
CA GLN A 121 -26.95 30.16 -9.53
C GLN A 121 -27.70 29.37 -10.61
N GLU A 122 -28.58 28.44 -10.23
CA GLU A 122 -29.40 27.71 -11.20
C GLU A 122 -30.39 28.61 -11.95
N ARG A 123 -30.99 29.59 -11.25
CA ARG A 123 -31.94 30.53 -11.88
C ARG A 123 -31.23 31.46 -12.87
N ARG A 124 -30.04 31.98 -12.53
CA ARG A 124 -29.21 32.77 -13.46
C ARG A 124 -28.79 31.96 -14.69
N ARG A 125 -28.36 30.71 -14.50
CA ARG A 125 -27.95 29.83 -15.60
C ARG A 125 -29.13 29.50 -16.53
N LYS A 126 -30.32 29.27 -15.97
CA LYS A 126 -31.57 29.06 -16.75
C LYS A 126 -32.05 30.33 -17.45
N GLU A 127 -31.73 31.51 -16.94
CA GLU A 127 -32.09 32.80 -17.54
C GLU A 127 -31.15 33.13 -18.71
N GLU A 128 -29.84 32.96 -18.53
CA GLU A 128 -28.82 33.09 -19.59
C GLU A 128 -29.06 32.11 -20.75
N GLU A 129 -29.45 30.87 -20.46
CA GLU A 129 -29.75 29.85 -21.47
C GLU A 129 -31.05 30.17 -22.25
N ARG A 130 -32.03 30.82 -21.61
CA ARG A 130 -33.23 31.33 -22.28
C ARG A 130 -32.91 32.53 -23.16
N GLU A 131 -32.05 33.44 -22.69
CA GLU A 131 -31.60 34.60 -23.46
C GLU A 131 -30.80 34.17 -24.69
N GLN A 132 -29.87 33.22 -24.56
CA GLN A 132 -29.14 32.64 -25.70
C GLN A 132 -30.09 31.99 -26.70
N LYS A 133 -31.11 31.27 -26.24
CA LYS A 133 -32.11 30.63 -27.12
C LYS A 133 -33.05 31.63 -27.81
N VAL A 134 -33.33 32.77 -27.17
CA VAL A 134 -34.08 33.89 -27.77
C VAL A 134 -33.24 34.61 -28.82
N LEU A 135 -31.95 34.84 -28.55
CA LEU A 135 -31.00 35.44 -29.49
C LEU A 135 -30.78 34.55 -30.72
N GLU A 136 -30.66 33.23 -30.51
CA GLU A 136 -30.57 32.24 -31.59
C GLU A 136 -31.86 32.21 -32.44
N LYS A 137 -33.04 32.32 -31.80
CA LYS A 137 -34.34 32.37 -32.50
C LYS A 137 -34.61 33.70 -33.23
N MET A 138 -34.00 34.79 -32.78
CA MET A 138 -34.02 36.09 -33.46
C MET A 138 -32.98 36.21 -34.59
N GLY A 139 -32.17 35.16 -34.84
CA GLY A 139 -31.31 35.06 -36.01
C GLY A 139 -30.14 36.03 -36.02
N ILE A 140 -29.70 36.53 -34.86
CA ILE A 140 -28.50 37.34 -34.75
C ILE A 140 -27.32 36.39 -34.56
N GLN A 141 -26.56 36.12 -35.62
CA GLN A 141 -25.25 35.48 -35.47
C GLN A 141 -24.29 36.50 -34.85
N SER A 142 -23.91 36.32 -33.59
CA SER A 142 -22.85 37.11 -32.99
C SER A 142 -21.50 36.64 -33.54
N GLU A 143 -20.88 37.46 -34.38
CA GLU A 143 -19.51 37.31 -34.83
C GLU A 143 -18.50 37.59 -33.70
N ALA A 144 -17.40 36.83 -33.76
CA ALA A 144 -16.10 36.96 -33.07
C ALA A 144 -15.99 36.46 -31.62
#